data_AF-A0AA35L3J7-F1
#
_entry.id   AF-A0AA35L3J7-F1
#
_cell.length_a   1.000
_cell.length_b   1.000
_cell.length_c   1.000
_cell.angle_alpha   90.00
_cell.angle_beta   90.00
_cell.angle_gamma   90.00
#
_symmetry.space_group_name_H-M   'P 1'
#
loop_
_entity.id
_entity.type
_entity.pdbx_description
1 polymer ?
#
loop_
_entity_poly.entity_id
_entity_poly.type
_entity_poly.pdbx_seq_one_letter_code
_entity_poly.pdbx_strand_id
1 'polypeptide(L)'
;MVCGGFSCSKNCLCALNLLYTSKLLEVGWNNTNNAKQDIERNLNCCGFNNVSEADTCLASCVKLQSCRPCAPIIKEYSGMVLRFVGGIGLFFSFTEILGVWLTYRYRNQKDPRANPSAFL
;
A
#
# COMPACT_ATOMS: atom_id res chain seq x y z
N MET A 1 21.11 -7.24 -14.19
CA MET A 1 19.83 -7.82 -13.74
C MET A 1 18.97 -6.68 -13.20
N VAL A 2 18.33 -5.94 -14.11
CA VAL A 2 17.33 -4.92 -13.78
C VAL A 2 16.09 -5.39 -14.51
N CYS A 3 15.19 -6.06 -13.78
CA CYS A 3 13.91 -6.46 -14.34
C CYS A 3 13.13 -5.19 -14.67
N GLY A 4 12.91 -4.95 -15.97
CA GLY A 4 12.05 -3.89 -16.49
C GLY A 4 10.61 -4.09 -16.07
N GLY A 5 10.26 -3.56 -14.90
CA GLY A 5 8.92 -3.62 -14.31
C GLY A 5 8.24 -2.25 -14.23
N PHE A 6 8.29 -1.43 -15.28
CA PHE A 6 7.58 -0.14 -15.32
C PHE A 6 6.66 0.01 -16.55
N SER A 7 6.10 -1.10 -17.04
CA SER A 7 5.11 -1.07 -18.13
C SER A 7 3.83 -1.86 -17.83
N CYS A 8 3.43 -1.95 -16.55
CA CYS A 8 2.09 -2.43 -16.16
C CYS A 8 1.20 -1.37 -15.49
N SER A 9 1.59 -0.09 -15.47
CA SER A 9 0.99 0.90 -14.56
C SER A 9 0.31 2.11 -15.23
N LYS A 10 -0.05 2.07 -16.51
CA LYS A 10 -0.93 3.12 -17.07
C LYS A 10 -2.43 2.84 -16.83
N ASN A 11 -2.83 1.58 -16.66
CA ASN A 11 -4.23 1.21 -16.36
C ASN A 11 -4.44 0.56 -14.98
N CYS A 12 -3.39 0.28 -14.20
CA CYS A 12 -3.54 -0.19 -12.83
C CYS A 12 -3.79 0.97 -11.83
N LEU A 13 -3.47 2.21 -12.24
CA LEU A 13 -3.52 3.43 -11.40
C LEU A 13 -4.75 4.31 -11.62
N CYS A 14 -5.72 3.89 -12.44
CA CYS A 14 -7.07 4.42 -12.30
C CYS A 14 -7.61 3.87 -10.99
N ALA A 15 -7.31 4.58 -9.88
CA ALA A 15 -7.97 4.52 -8.59
C ALA A 15 -9.08 3.48 -8.60
N LEU A 16 -8.73 2.26 -8.17
CA LEU A 16 -9.63 1.15 -7.88
C LEU A 16 -11.04 1.71 -7.65
N ASN A 17 -11.89 1.66 -8.67
CA ASN A 17 -13.24 2.21 -8.59
C ASN A 17 -13.80 1.69 -7.27
N LEU A 18 -14.25 2.54 -6.35
CA LEU A 18 -14.61 2.13 -4.99
C LEU A 18 -15.53 0.88 -4.99
N LEU A 19 -16.30 0.72 -6.06
CA LEU A 19 -17.12 -0.43 -6.40
C LEU A 19 -16.33 -1.74 -6.67
N TYR A 20 -15.25 -1.69 -7.46
CA TYR A 20 -14.37 -2.84 -7.69
C TYR A 20 -13.61 -3.22 -6.41
N THR A 21 -13.18 -2.24 -5.61
CA THR A 21 -12.55 -2.51 -4.30
C THR A 21 -13.52 -3.19 -3.35
N SER A 22 -14.77 -2.70 -3.26
CA SER A 22 -15.76 -3.34 -2.38
C SER A 22 -16.07 -4.77 -2.80
N LYS A 23 -16.12 -5.05 -4.11
CA LYS A 23 -16.39 -6.41 -4.60
C LYS A 23 -15.24 -7.36 -4.31
N LEU A 24 -13.99 -6.91 -4.48
CA LEU A 24 -12.80 -7.68 -4.12
C LEU A 24 -12.72 -7.91 -2.61
N LEU A 25 -13.02 -6.88 -1.81
CA LEU A 25 -13.08 -7.00 -0.36
C LEU A 25 -14.18 -7.96 0.09
N GLU A 26 -15.33 -7.98 -0.58
CA GLU A 26 -16.43 -8.91 -0.26
C GLU A 26 -16.06 -10.37 -0.58
N VAL A 27 -15.39 -10.61 -1.71
CA VAL A 27 -14.86 -11.94 -2.06
C VAL A 27 -13.77 -12.37 -1.09
N GLY A 28 -12.83 -11.47 -0.76
CA GLY A 28 -11.78 -11.74 0.22
C GLY A 28 -12.35 -11.96 1.63
N TRP A 29 -13.38 -11.21 2.00
CA TRP A 29 -14.13 -11.41 3.24
C TRP A 29 -14.71 -12.81 3.24
N ASN A 30 -15.48 -13.22 2.24
CA ASN A 30 -16.11 -14.54 2.28
C ASN A 30 -15.09 -15.71 2.27
N ASN A 31 -13.90 -15.51 1.71
CA ASN A 31 -12.91 -16.58 1.56
C ASN A 31 -12.10 -16.86 2.83
N THR A 32 -11.87 -15.88 3.71
CA THR A 32 -10.84 -16.02 4.77
C THR A 32 -11.35 -15.67 6.16
N ASN A 33 -11.58 -16.66 7.04
CA ASN A 33 -12.08 -16.43 8.40
C ASN A 33 -11.06 -15.82 9.38
N ASN A 34 -9.77 -16.15 9.27
CA ASN A 34 -8.74 -15.60 10.17
C ASN A 34 -8.58 -14.08 9.98
N ALA A 35 -8.52 -13.64 8.71
CA ALA A 35 -8.44 -12.22 8.38
C ALA A 35 -9.65 -11.43 8.90
N LYS A 36 -10.87 -12.02 8.88
CA LYS A 36 -12.06 -11.41 9.51
C LYS A 36 -11.82 -11.17 10.99
N GLN A 37 -11.39 -12.19 11.72
CA GLN A 37 -11.23 -12.10 13.18
C GLN A 37 -10.17 -11.07 13.60
N ASP A 38 -9.07 -10.98 12.86
CA ASP A 38 -8.02 -9.98 13.13
C ASP A 38 -8.54 -8.55 12.88
N ILE A 39 -9.29 -8.36 11.80
CA ILE A 39 -9.93 -7.08 11.48
C ILE A 39 -10.95 -6.69 12.55
N GLU A 40 -11.84 -7.61 12.91
CA GLU A 40 -12.90 -7.40 13.90
C GLU A 40 -12.32 -7.07 15.29
N ARG A 41 -11.25 -7.76 15.71
CA ARG A 41 -10.54 -7.47 16.96
C ARG A 41 -9.85 -6.11 16.95
N ASN A 42 -9.14 -5.78 15.86
CA ASN A 42 -8.32 -4.57 15.81
C ASN A 42 -9.17 -3.30 15.60
N LEU A 43 -10.25 -3.39 14.82
CA LEU A 43 -11.12 -2.26 14.48
C LEU A 43 -12.41 -2.20 15.32
N ASN A 44 -12.64 -3.16 16.23
CA ASN A 44 -13.84 -3.25 17.08
C ASN A 44 -15.16 -3.14 16.27
N CYS A 45 -15.21 -3.81 15.12
CA CYS A 45 -16.36 -3.86 14.22
C CYS A 45 -16.79 -5.31 14.00
N CYS A 46 -17.96 -5.51 13.41
CA CYS A 46 -18.50 -6.86 13.22
C CYS A 46 -19.24 -6.98 11.88
N GLY A 47 -18.91 -8.02 11.11
CA GLY A 47 -19.51 -8.22 9.78
C GLY A 47 -19.07 -7.18 8.74
N PHE A 48 -19.27 -7.51 7.46
CA PHE A 48 -18.82 -6.64 6.36
C PHE A 48 -19.76 -5.46 6.14
N ASN A 49 -20.97 -5.71 5.61
CA ASN A 49 -21.98 -4.68 5.34
C ASN A 49 -23.09 -4.62 6.39
N ASN A 50 -23.40 -5.75 7.04
CA ASN A 50 -24.38 -5.86 8.11
C ASN A 50 -23.80 -6.68 9.26
N VAL A 51 -24.29 -6.40 10.47
CA VAL A 51 -23.96 -7.18 11.66
C VAL A 51 -24.92 -8.37 11.70
N SER A 52 -24.46 -9.54 11.28
CA SER A 52 -25.18 -10.81 11.42
C SER A 52 -24.95 -11.35 12.84
N GLU A 53 -26.01 -11.51 13.64
CA GLU A 53 -25.94 -12.20 14.95
C GLU A 53 -25.54 -13.68 14.84
N ALA A 54 -25.55 -14.25 13.62
CA ALA A 54 -25.18 -15.63 13.33
C ALA A 54 -23.66 -15.85 13.16
N ASP A 55 -22.86 -14.79 13.00
CA ASP A 55 -21.40 -14.92 12.84
C ASP A 55 -20.69 -14.81 14.19
N THR A 56 -19.78 -15.76 14.48
CA THR A 56 -18.95 -15.75 15.70
C THR A 56 -17.92 -14.62 15.64
N CYS A 57 -18.34 -13.45 16.11
CA CYS A 57 -17.55 -12.24 16.11
C CYS A 57 -16.67 -12.15 17.36
N LEU A 58 -15.38 -11.89 17.17
CA LEU A 58 -14.38 -11.89 18.26
C LEU A 58 -14.04 -10.49 18.77
N ALA A 59 -14.77 -9.48 18.33
CA ALA A 59 -14.62 -8.08 18.71
C ALA A 59 -15.18 -7.78 20.11
N SER A 60 -14.58 -6.81 20.80
CA SER A 60 -15.08 -6.38 22.13
C SER A 60 -16.44 -5.67 22.07
N CYS A 61 -16.87 -5.20 20.88
CA CYS A 61 -18.14 -4.50 20.69
C CYS A 61 -19.38 -5.39 20.93
N VAL A 62 -19.24 -6.72 20.82
CA VAL A 62 -20.34 -7.67 21.03
C VAL A 62 -20.85 -7.61 22.47
N LYS A 63 -19.97 -7.32 23.44
CA LYS A 63 -20.33 -7.21 24.86
C LYS A 63 -21.26 -6.03 25.16
N LEU A 64 -21.26 -5.00 24.31
CA LEU A 64 -22.10 -3.80 24.46
C LEU A 64 -23.34 -3.81 23.56
N GLN A 65 -23.50 -4.84 22.72
CA GLN A 65 -24.61 -4.96 21.75
C GLN A 65 -24.70 -3.79 20.74
N SER A 66 -23.63 -3.00 20.60
CA SER A 66 -23.57 -1.79 19.77
C SER A 66 -22.45 -1.86 18.73
N CYS A 67 -22.35 -2.97 17.99
CA CYS A 67 -21.35 -3.12 16.93
C CYS A 67 -21.76 -2.35 15.66
N ARG A 68 -20.76 -1.80 14.96
CA ARG A 68 -20.91 -1.19 13.63
C ARG A 68 -20.31 -2.12 12.56
N PRO A 69 -20.79 -2.04 11.31
CA PRO A 69 -20.23 -2.80 10.19
C PRO A 69 -18.79 -2.34 9.85
N CYS A 70 -17.94 -3.27 9.42
CA CYS A 70 -16.53 -3.01 9.12
C CYS A 70 -16.31 -2.30 7.76
N ALA A 71 -17.20 -2.48 6.78
CA ALA A 71 -17.04 -1.93 5.43
C ALA A 71 -16.81 -0.40 5.37
N PRO A 72 -17.58 0.47 6.07
CA PRO A 72 -17.32 1.91 6.03
C PRO A 72 -15.96 2.28 6.65
N ILE A 73 -15.54 1.57 7.70
CA ILE A 73 -14.27 1.83 8.40
C ILE A 73 -13.09 1.50 7.50
N ILE A 74 -13.12 0.32 6.85
CA ILE A 74 -12.05 -0.15 5.97
C ILE A 74 -11.91 0.76 4.75
N LYS A 75 -13.03 1.21 4.17
CA LYS A 75 -13.02 2.13 3.01
C LYS A 75 -12.33 3.44 3.36
N GLU A 76 -12.67 4.05 4.49
CA GLU A 76 -12.08 5.34 4.91
C GLU A 76 -10.58 5.20 5.19
N TYR A 77 -10.18 4.17 5.93
CA TYR A 77 -8.78 3.88 6.22
C TYR A 77 -7.96 3.67 4.94
N SER A 78 -8.51 2.93 3.97
CA SER A 78 -7.81 2.64 2.71
C SER A 78 -7.48 3.91 1.92
N GLY A 79 -8.41 4.89 1.86
CA GLY A 79 -8.19 6.15 1.15
C GLY A 79 -7.07 6.99 1.76
N MET A 80 -7.01 7.06 3.10
CA MET A 80 -5.96 7.77 3.82
C MET A 80 -4.59 7.11 3.63
N VAL A 81 -4.53 5.79 3.83
CA VAL A 81 -3.27 5.02 3.73
C VAL A 81 -2.72 5.07 2.31
N LEU A 82 -3.55 4.91 1.28
CA LEU A 82 -3.12 4.93 -0.12
C LEU A 82 -2.48 6.28 -0.51
N ARG A 83 -3.00 7.39 0.00
CA ARG A 83 -2.43 8.72 -0.25
C ARG A 83 -1.04 8.87 0.36
N PHE A 84 -0.88 8.43 1.60
CA PHE A 84 0.39 8.53 2.31
C PHE A 84 1.46 7.60 1.71
N VAL A 85 1.10 6.34 1.49
CA VAL A 85 1.98 5.32 0.88
C VAL A 85 2.34 5.71 -0.55
N GLY A 86 1.40 6.27 -1.31
CA GLY A 86 1.66 6.80 -2.65
C GLY A 86 2.71 7.92 -2.65
N GLY A 87 2.61 8.86 -1.69
CA GLY A 87 3.61 9.91 -1.52
C GLY A 87 4.99 9.36 -1.15
N ILE A 88 5.07 8.43 -0.21
CA ILE A 88 6.34 7.79 0.20
C ILE A 88 6.97 7.02 -0.96
N GLY A 89 6.18 6.24 -1.69
CA GLY A 89 6.67 5.45 -2.83
C GLY A 89 7.22 6.33 -3.95
N LEU A 90 6.57 7.47 -4.23
CA LEU A 90 7.07 8.47 -5.18
C LEU A 90 8.38 9.10 -4.71
N PHE A 91 8.49 9.44 -3.43
CA PHE A 91 9.73 9.99 -2.86
C PHE A 91 10.90 9.02 -3.00
N PHE A 92 10.71 7.76 -2.59
CA PHE A 92 11.75 6.73 -2.73
C PHE A 92 12.17 6.55 -4.19
N SER A 93 11.21 6.45 -5.12
CA SER A 93 11.48 6.33 -6.55
C SER A 93 12.28 7.51 -7.09
N PHE A 94 11.94 8.75 -6.68
CA PHE A 94 12.68 9.95 -7.09
C PHE A 94 14.11 9.96 -6.55
N THR A 95 14.30 9.61 -5.28
CA THR A 95 15.64 9.52 -4.68
C THR A 95 16.50 8.44 -5.32
N GLU A 96 15.91 7.34 -5.77
CA GLU A 96 16.62 6.26 -6.48
C GLU A 96 17.11 6.73 -7.84
N ILE A 97 16.26 7.40 -8.62
CA ILE A 97 16.64 7.97 -9.92
C ILE A 97 17.77 8.99 -9.76
N LEU A 98 17.66 9.90 -8.77
CA LEU A 98 18.73 10.85 -8.47
C LEU A 98 20.03 10.14 -8.04
N GLY A 99 19.93 9.09 -7.23
CA GLY A 99 21.08 8.28 -6.81
C GLY A 99 21.79 7.62 -7.99
N VAL A 100 21.04 7.03 -8.92
CA VAL A 100 21.58 6.44 -10.15
C VAL A 100 22.23 7.52 -11.02
N TRP A 101 21.60 8.68 -11.18
CA TRP A 101 22.16 9.78 -11.95
C TRP A 101 23.46 10.35 -11.34
N LEU A 102 23.48 10.57 -10.02
CA LEU A 102 24.66 11.04 -9.30
C LEU A 102 25.82 10.05 -9.41
N THR A 103 25.56 8.75 -9.22
CA THR A 103 26.59 7.71 -9.35
C THR A 103 27.10 7.57 -10.79
N TYR A 104 26.22 7.68 -11.80
CA TYR A 104 26.63 7.75 -13.19
C TYR A 104 27.55 8.94 -13.46
N ARG A 105 27.18 10.14 -13.01
CA ARG A 105 27.99 11.35 -13.17
C ARG A 105 29.31 11.26 -12.41
N TYR A 106 29.30 10.74 -11.18
CA TYR A 106 30.49 10.56 -10.37
C TYR A 106 31.50 9.63 -11.03
N ARG A 107 31.04 8.51 -11.62
CA ARG A 107 31.92 7.59 -12.37
C ARG A 107 32.42 8.16 -13.69
N ASN A 108 31.64 9.05 -14.33
CA ASN A 108 32.03 9.73 -15.56
C ASN A 108 32.83 11.02 -15.31
N GLN A 109 33.06 11.40 -14.06
CA GLN A 109 34.06 12.42 -13.75
C GLN A 109 35.44 11.78 -13.92
N LYS A 110 36.21 12.28 -14.90
CA LYS A 110 37.61 11.91 -15.09
C LYS A 110 38.37 12.16 -13.80
N ASP A 111 39.19 11.20 -13.38
CA ASP A 111 40.15 11.38 -12.29
C ASP A 111 40.99 12.64 -12.55
N PRO A 112 40.92 13.69 -11.71
CA PRO A 112 41.80 14.85 -11.84
C PRO A 112 43.28 14.49 -11.61
N ARG A 113 43.57 13.30 -11.06
CA ARG A 113 44.92 12.74 -10.93
C ARG A 113 45.48 12.13 -12.22
N ALA A 114 44.65 11.90 -13.25
CA ALA A 114 45.08 11.36 -14.54
C ALA A 114 45.37 12.47 -15.57
N ASN A 115 45.77 13.66 -15.11
CA ASN A 115 46.31 14.70 -15.97
C ASN A 115 47.86 14.52 -16.02
N PRO A 116 48.42 13.92 -17.09
CA PRO A 116 49.87 13.69 -17.20
C PRO A 116 50.70 14.98 -17.27
N SER A 117 50.06 16.15 -17.35
CA SER A 117 50.67 17.48 -17.32
C SER A 117 50.96 18.03 -15.91
N ALA A 118 50.68 17.27 -14.84
CA ALA A 118 51.05 17.61 -13.45
C ALA A 118 52.35 16.92 -12.96
N PHE A 119 52.95 16.07 -13.79
CA PHE A 119 54.28 15.50 -13.58
C PHE A 119 55.18 15.99 -14.72
N LEU A 120 55.47 17.30 -14.70
CA LEU A 120 56.65 17.84 -15.39
C LEU A 120 57.91 17.15 -14.86
#